data_AF-A0A1V4KRD8-F1
#
_entry.id   AF-A0A1V4KRD8-F1
#
_cell.length_a   1.000
_cell.length_b   1.000
_cell.length_c   1.000
_cell.angle_alpha   90.00
_cell.angle_beta   90.00
_cell.angle_gamma   90.00
#
_symmetry.space_group_name_H-M   'P 1'
#
loop_
_entity.id
_entity.type
_entity.pdbx_description
1 polymer ?
#
loop_
_entity_poly.entity_id
_entity_poly.type
_entity_poly.pdbx_seq_one_letter_code
_entity_poly.pdbx_strand_id
1 'polypeptide(L)'
;MERALRARAAVRSRLVRCRLRCANVTAGPAEGTEPQPEPALRDLLFFRGLLRRAACLRGCGPAEPSRYRLGEELEREFSKRSPYNYLQVAYFKMNRPAQAAAAAHTFFVANPAHQEMRQNLEYYQAMASVRQDDFTDLEAKPHLTEFRLGVRFYTEEQPAAAVLHLEKALGEYFVEDTECRALCEGPYDYEGYNYLEYNADLFQAITDHYMQVLSCKQGCVTELASEPGREKPLEDFLPSHFNYLQFAYYNM
;
A
#
# COMPACT_ATOMS: atom_id res chain seq x y z
N MET A 1 -15.64 14.53 1.70
CA MET A 1 -14.59 13.59 2.14
C MET A 1 -14.85 12.16 1.69
N GLU A 2 -16.03 11.56 1.90
CA GLU A 2 -16.31 10.19 1.40
C GLU A 2 -16.00 9.99 -0.09
N ARG A 3 -16.44 10.93 -0.94
CA ARG A 3 -16.16 10.88 -2.39
C ARG A 3 -14.67 10.91 -2.70
N ALA A 4 -13.87 11.63 -1.91
CA ALA A 4 -12.42 11.70 -2.08
C ALA A 4 -11.75 10.37 -1.72
N LEU A 5 -12.17 9.72 -0.62
CA LEU A 5 -11.69 8.38 -0.25
C LEU A 5 -12.02 7.35 -1.35
N ARG A 6 -13.27 7.31 -1.81
CA ARG A 6 -13.69 6.41 -2.90
C ARG A 6 -12.93 6.69 -4.19
N ALA A 7 -12.71 7.95 -4.53
CA ALA A 7 -11.95 8.34 -5.72
C ALA A 7 -10.48 7.90 -5.62
N ARG A 8 -9.82 8.10 -4.47
CA ARG A 8 -8.44 7.65 -4.25
C ARG A 8 -8.31 6.13 -4.39
N ALA A 9 -9.19 5.38 -3.74
CA ALA A 9 -9.22 3.92 -3.85
C ALA A 9 -9.45 3.45 -5.30
N ALA A 10 -10.39 4.09 -6.01
CA ALA A 10 -10.67 3.77 -7.41
C ALA A 10 -9.48 4.07 -8.34
N VAL A 11 -8.78 5.19 -8.12
CA VAL A 11 -7.58 5.57 -8.87
C VAL A 11 -6.45 4.57 -8.61
N ARG A 12 -6.16 4.26 -7.33
CA ARG A 12 -5.15 3.25 -6.95
C ARG A 12 -5.44 1.91 -7.62
N SER A 13 -6.66 1.41 -7.48
CA SER A 13 -7.08 0.12 -8.03
C SER A 13 -7.01 0.07 -9.56
N ARG A 14 -7.40 1.16 -10.26
CA ARG A 14 -7.23 1.28 -11.72
C ARG A 14 -5.75 1.26 -12.12
N LEU A 15 -4.91 1.99 -11.39
CA LEU A 15 -3.49 2.12 -11.68
C LEU A 15 -2.77 0.78 -11.51
N VAL A 16 -2.99 0.09 -10.38
CA VAL A 16 -2.46 -1.26 -10.11
C VAL A 16 -2.82 -2.22 -11.25
N ARG A 17 -4.12 -2.35 -11.57
CA ARG A 17 -4.57 -3.26 -12.64
C ARG A 17 -3.90 -2.96 -13.99
N CYS A 18 -3.78 -1.69 -14.35
CA CYS A 18 -3.15 -1.29 -15.60
C CYS A 18 -1.66 -1.66 -15.62
N ARG A 19 -0.93 -1.37 -14.54
CA ARG A 19 0.52 -1.63 -14.46
C ARG A 19 0.84 -3.11 -14.40
N LEU A 20 0.05 -3.92 -13.70
CA LEU A 20 0.17 -5.39 -13.73
C LEU A 20 -0.07 -5.94 -15.14
N ARG A 21 -1.06 -5.42 -15.86
CA ARG A 21 -1.29 -5.80 -17.26
C ARG A 21 -0.09 -5.41 -18.15
N CYS A 22 0.48 -4.22 -17.96
CA CYS A 22 1.69 -3.82 -18.67
C CYS A 22 2.87 -4.74 -18.38
N ALA A 23 3.09 -5.10 -17.12
CA ALA A 23 4.12 -6.06 -16.73
C ALA A 23 3.94 -7.41 -17.44
N ASN A 24 2.71 -7.93 -17.49
CA ASN A 24 2.42 -9.22 -18.16
C ASN A 24 2.58 -9.17 -19.68
N VAL A 25 2.09 -8.11 -20.34
CA VAL A 25 2.16 -7.99 -21.81
C VAL A 25 3.59 -7.71 -22.30
N THR A 26 4.41 -7.12 -21.45
CA THR A 26 5.81 -6.80 -21.76
C THR A 26 6.82 -7.76 -21.13
N ALA A 27 6.34 -8.80 -20.43
CA ALA A 27 7.17 -9.91 -20.01
C ALA A 27 7.80 -10.49 -21.28
N GLY A 28 9.14 -10.47 -21.34
CA GLY A 28 9.87 -11.12 -22.42
C GLY A 28 9.57 -12.62 -22.45
N PRO A 29 9.90 -13.32 -23.55
CA PRO A 29 9.91 -14.78 -23.55
C PRO A 29 10.73 -15.28 -22.35
N ALA A 30 10.26 -16.35 -21.70
CA ALA A 30 10.96 -16.95 -20.56
C ALA A 30 12.39 -17.31 -20.96
N GLU A 31 13.36 -17.02 -20.10
CA GLU A 31 14.76 -17.37 -20.35
C GLU A 31 14.86 -18.87 -20.71
N GLY A 32 15.39 -19.16 -21.91
CA GLY A 32 15.62 -20.53 -22.38
C GLY A 32 14.69 -21.07 -23.46
N THR A 33 13.72 -20.30 -23.98
CA THR A 33 12.81 -20.80 -25.05
C THR A 33 13.23 -20.47 -26.48
N GLU A 34 14.19 -19.54 -26.70
CA GLU A 34 14.66 -19.16 -28.04
C GLU A 34 16.20 -19.16 -28.16
N PRO A 35 16.75 -19.42 -29.36
CA PRO A 35 18.18 -19.31 -29.60
C PRO A 35 18.70 -17.91 -29.23
N GLN A 36 19.87 -17.88 -28.60
CA GLN A 36 20.51 -16.62 -28.17
C GLN A 36 20.69 -15.72 -29.41
N PRO A 37 20.07 -14.53 -29.43
CA PRO A 37 20.26 -13.59 -30.52
C PRO A 37 21.73 -13.15 -30.58
N GLU A 38 22.19 -12.72 -31.76
CA GLU A 38 23.54 -12.18 -31.88
C GLU A 38 23.77 -11.04 -30.87
N PRO A 39 25.01 -10.86 -30.36
CA PRO A 39 25.31 -9.85 -29.35
C PRO A 39 24.82 -8.44 -29.73
N ALA A 40 24.92 -8.06 -31.00
CA ALA A 40 24.45 -6.77 -31.52
C ALA A 40 22.91 -6.61 -31.48
N LEU A 41 22.16 -7.71 -31.52
CA LEU A 41 20.70 -7.69 -31.48
C LEU A 41 20.15 -7.75 -30.04
N ARG A 42 20.97 -8.19 -29.08
CA ARG A 42 20.58 -8.30 -27.66
C ARG A 42 20.17 -6.94 -27.07
N ASP A 43 20.98 -5.90 -27.30
CA ASP A 43 20.70 -4.55 -26.80
C ASP A 43 19.42 -3.98 -27.44
N LEU A 44 19.25 -4.19 -28.75
CA LEU A 44 18.05 -3.76 -29.48
C LEU A 44 16.78 -4.44 -28.95
N LEU A 45 16.83 -5.73 -28.64
CA LEU A 45 15.71 -6.47 -28.06
C LEU A 45 15.41 -5.99 -26.63
N PHE A 46 16.43 -5.74 -25.82
CA PHE A 46 16.28 -5.16 -24.48
C PHE A 46 15.60 -3.78 -24.55
N PHE A 47 16.14 -2.85 -25.33
CA PHE A 47 15.58 -1.50 -25.47
C PHE A 47 14.17 -1.51 -26.09
N ARG A 48 13.90 -2.43 -27.03
CA ARG A 48 12.53 -2.63 -27.56
C ARG A 48 11.56 -3.05 -26.46
N GLY A 49 11.95 -3.96 -25.58
CA GLY A 49 11.16 -4.38 -24.43
C GLY A 49 10.89 -3.22 -23.47
N LEU A 50 11.95 -2.48 -23.11
CA LEU A 50 11.88 -1.31 -22.25
C LEU A 50 10.93 -0.24 -22.82
N LEU A 51 11.09 0.12 -24.10
CA LEU A 51 10.26 1.14 -24.76
C LEU A 51 8.80 0.72 -24.86
N ARG A 52 8.52 -0.56 -25.10
CA ARG A 52 7.15 -1.11 -25.09
C ARG A 52 6.51 -1.00 -23.71
N ARG A 53 7.26 -1.35 -22.65
CA ARG A 53 6.78 -1.24 -21.27
C ARG A 53 6.51 0.22 -20.90
N ALA A 54 7.45 1.11 -21.19
CA ALA A 54 7.29 2.54 -20.97
C ALA A 54 6.06 3.11 -21.71
N ALA A 55 5.84 2.71 -22.97
CA ALA A 55 4.66 3.11 -23.74
C ALA A 55 3.35 2.63 -23.10
N CYS A 56 3.31 1.40 -22.58
CA CYS A 56 2.14 0.88 -21.87
C CYS A 56 1.88 1.64 -20.57
N LEU A 57 2.92 1.86 -19.75
CA LEU A 57 2.82 2.54 -18.46
C LEU A 57 2.35 4.00 -18.59
N ARG A 58 2.75 4.70 -19.66
CA ARG A 58 2.24 6.04 -19.98
C ARG A 58 0.71 6.07 -20.12
N GLY A 59 0.11 5.00 -20.63
CA GLY A 59 -1.35 4.87 -20.75
C GLY A 59 -2.08 4.60 -19.43
N CYS A 60 -1.36 4.27 -18.35
CA CYS A 60 -1.97 4.03 -17.04
C CYS A 60 -2.25 5.31 -16.24
N GLY A 61 -1.55 6.40 -16.57
CA GLY A 61 -1.75 7.71 -15.95
C GLY A 61 -3.00 8.45 -16.45
N PRO A 62 -3.35 9.59 -15.82
CA PRO A 62 -4.37 10.48 -16.37
C PRO A 62 -3.94 11.02 -17.74
N ALA A 63 -4.91 11.22 -18.65
CA ALA A 63 -4.67 11.65 -20.03
C ALA A 63 -4.12 13.09 -20.13
N GLU A 64 -4.41 13.93 -19.13
CA GLU A 64 -3.82 15.26 -18.98
C GLU A 64 -3.11 15.36 -17.64
N PRO A 65 -1.93 16.01 -17.57
CA PRO A 65 -1.36 16.41 -16.30
C PRO A 65 -2.33 17.40 -15.65
N SER A 66 -2.98 17.01 -14.55
CA SER A 66 -3.79 17.96 -13.79
C SER A 66 -2.90 19.12 -13.37
N ARG A 67 -3.33 20.36 -13.62
CA ARG A 67 -2.61 21.59 -13.20
C ARG A 67 -2.24 21.60 -11.71
N TYR A 68 -3.01 20.89 -10.91
CA TYR A 68 -2.67 20.59 -9.52
C TYR A 68 -1.93 19.25 -9.50
N ARG A 69 -0.62 19.26 -9.22
CA ARG A 69 0.09 18.05 -8.80
C ARG A 69 -0.53 17.61 -7.47
N LEU A 70 -1.52 16.72 -7.54
CA LEU A 70 -1.93 15.87 -6.43
C LEU A 70 -0.78 14.90 -6.18
N GLY A 71 0.33 15.39 -5.64
CA GLY A 71 1.62 14.70 -5.69
C GLY A 71 1.95 14.04 -4.35
N GLU A 72 2.33 14.87 -3.38
CA GLU A 72 2.93 14.37 -2.14
C GLU A 72 2.21 14.88 -0.90
N GLU A 73 1.85 16.17 -0.85
CA GLU A 73 1.13 16.76 0.29
C GLU A 73 -0.23 16.09 0.50
N LEU A 74 -0.98 15.86 -0.58
CA LEU A 74 -2.25 15.16 -0.50
C LEU A 74 -2.08 13.73 -0.02
N GLU A 75 -1.06 13.02 -0.52
CA GLU A 75 -0.79 11.65 -0.11
C GLU A 75 -0.40 11.58 1.36
N ARG A 76 0.38 12.56 1.85
CA ARG A 76 0.69 12.72 3.27
C ARG A 76 -0.58 12.91 4.10
N GLU A 77 -1.54 13.72 3.66
CA GLU A 77 -2.82 13.91 4.37
C GLU A 77 -3.67 12.64 4.41
N PHE A 78 -3.68 11.86 3.34
CA PHE A 78 -4.36 10.57 3.35
C PHE A 78 -3.63 9.52 4.20
N SER A 79 -2.30 9.50 4.20
CA SER A 79 -1.49 8.61 5.04
C SER A 79 -1.68 8.92 6.53
N LYS A 80 -1.86 10.20 6.90
CA LYS A 80 -2.29 10.63 8.24
C LYS A 80 -3.76 10.36 8.52
N ARG A 81 -4.53 9.84 7.56
CA ARG A 81 -5.98 9.61 7.65
C ARG A 81 -6.78 10.89 7.95
N SER A 82 -6.25 12.07 7.64
CA SER A 82 -6.90 13.37 7.88
C SER A 82 -8.36 13.48 7.38
N PRO A 83 -8.75 12.87 6.23
CA PRO A 83 -10.16 12.88 5.80
C PRO A 83 -11.14 12.36 6.84
N TYR A 84 -10.71 11.41 7.69
CA TYR A 84 -11.53 10.84 8.75
C TYR A 84 -11.76 11.79 9.92
N ASN A 85 -10.80 12.68 10.22
CA ASN A 85 -10.99 13.76 11.19
C ASN A 85 -12.10 14.73 10.76
N TYR A 86 -12.20 15.03 9.46
CA TYR A 86 -13.31 15.83 8.93
C TYR A 86 -14.63 15.05 8.90
N LEU A 87 -14.59 13.76 8.55
CA LEU A 87 -15.79 12.92 8.47
C LEU A 87 -16.45 12.72 9.83
N GLN A 88 -15.69 12.53 10.90
CA GLN A 88 -16.28 12.31 12.22
C GLN A 88 -17.12 13.52 12.68
N VAL A 89 -16.63 14.75 12.47
CA VAL A 89 -17.41 15.97 12.76
C VAL A 89 -18.67 16.05 11.91
N ALA A 90 -18.56 15.72 10.63
CA ALA A 90 -19.70 15.76 9.71
C ALA A 90 -20.78 14.73 10.10
N TYR A 91 -20.39 13.48 10.38
CA TYR A 91 -21.32 12.44 10.80
C TYR A 91 -21.99 12.77 12.13
N PHE A 92 -21.24 13.33 13.08
CA PHE A 92 -21.81 13.78 14.34
C PHE A 92 -22.88 14.86 14.14
N LYS A 93 -22.59 15.90 13.34
CA LYS A 93 -23.56 16.95 12.99
C LYS A 93 -24.78 16.45 12.21
N MET A 94 -24.65 15.32 11.52
CA MET A 94 -25.75 14.64 10.81
C MET A 94 -26.53 13.66 11.70
N ASN A 95 -26.27 13.62 13.01
CA ASN A 95 -26.88 12.69 13.96
C ASN A 95 -26.61 11.21 13.61
N ARG A 96 -25.39 10.90 13.17
CA ARG A 96 -24.91 9.54 12.82
C ARG A 96 -23.73 9.13 13.72
N PRO A 97 -23.93 8.96 15.03
CA PRO A 97 -22.85 8.83 16.01
C PRO A 97 -22.01 7.55 15.83
N ALA A 98 -22.60 6.43 15.41
CA ALA A 98 -21.86 5.20 15.12
C ALA A 98 -20.81 5.39 14.01
N GLN A 99 -21.16 6.10 12.93
CA GLN A 99 -20.22 6.40 11.85
C GLN A 99 -19.19 7.45 12.25
N ALA A 100 -19.57 8.39 13.12
CA ALA A 100 -18.64 9.34 13.71
C ALA A 100 -17.58 8.61 14.56
N ALA A 101 -17.98 7.63 15.36
CA ALA A 101 -17.09 6.78 16.14
C ALA A 101 -16.13 5.99 15.24
N ALA A 102 -16.63 5.33 14.18
CA ALA A 102 -15.78 4.61 13.23
C ALA A 102 -14.74 5.53 12.54
N ALA A 103 -15.16 6.72 12.10
CA ALA A 103 -14.26 7.68 11.49
C ALA A 103 -13.22 8.23 12.49
N ALA A 104 -13.65 8.57 13.71
CA ALA A 104 -12.76 9.03 14.78
C ALA A 104 -11.72 7.95 15.13
N HIS A 105 -12.15 6.70 15.25
CA HIS A 105 -11.27 5.56 15.53
C HIS A 105 -10.25 5.36 14.41
N THR A 106 -10.71 5.38 13.16
CA THR A 106 -9.84 5.26 11.97
C THR A 106 -8.73 6.33 11.96
N PHE A 107 -9.06 7.59 12.28
CA PHE A 107 -8.07 8.67 12.39
C PHE A 107 -7.12 8.46 13.58
N PHE A 108 -7.66 8.12 14.75
CA PHE A 108 -6.89 7.98 15.99
C PHE A 108 -5.86 6.85 15.92
N VAL A 109 -6.20 5.73 15.26
CA VAL A 109 -5.27 4.61 15.05
C VAL A 109 -3.98 5.07 14.35
N ALA A 110 -4.05 6.02 13.41
CA ALA A 110 -2.86 6.58 12.77
C ALA A 110 -2.21 7.73 13.57
N ASN A 111 -2.92 8.31 14.54
CA ASN A 111 -2.51 9.52 15.27
C ASN A 111 -2.76 9.37 16.79
N PRO A 112 -2.12 8.41 17.49
CA PRO A 112 -2.44 8.08 18.90
C PRO A 112 -2.13 9.22 19.90
N ALA A 113 -1.28 10.17 19.50
CA ALA A 113 -0.94 11.35 20.30
C ALA A 113 -1.97 12.49 20.20
N HIS A 114 -3.00 12.38 19.35
CA HIS A 114 -3.97 13.45 19.11
C HIS A 114 -4.98 13.57 20.26
N GLN A 115 -4.73 14.49 21.19
CA GLN A 115 -5.51 14.65 22.43
C GLN A 115 -7.01 14.92 22.20
N GLU A 116 -7.35 15.83 21.29
CA GLU A 116 -8.76 16.16 21.00
C GLU A 116 -9.52 14.96 20.45
N MET A 117 -8.85 14.07 19.70
CA MET A 117 -9.53 12.91 19.15
C MET A 117 -9.78 11.86 20.22
N ARG A 118 -8.87 11.72 21.18
CA ARG A 118 -9.08 10.86 22.36
C ARG A 118 -10.33 11.28 23.13
N GLN A 119 -10.49 12.58 23.37
CA GLN A 119 -11.69 13.12 24.05
C GLN A 119 -12.97 12.85 23.24
N ASN A 120 -12.91 13.01 21.91
CA ASN A 120 -14.04 12.69 21.04
C ASN A 120 -14.43 11.20 21.11
N LEU A 121 -13.45 10.29 21.16
CA LEU A 121 -13.69 8.85 21.29
C LEU A 121 -14.32 8.50 22.64
N GLU A 122 -13.81 9.06 23.73
CA GLU A 122 -14.41 8.90 25.08
C GLU A 122 -15.86 9.41 25.10
N TYR A 123 -16.11 10.54 24.46
CA TYR A 123 -17.45 11.10 24.32
C TYR A 123 -18.39 10.18 23.52
N TYR A 124 -17.94 9.62 22.39
CA TYR A 124 -18.71 8.65 21.62
C TYR A 124 -18.97 7.36 22.41
N GLN A 125 -17.99 6.89 23.18
CA GLN A 125 -18.13 5.69 23.99
C GLN A 125 -19.18 5.84 25.09
N ALA A 126 -19.39 7.05 25.61
CA ALA A 126 -20.40 7.34 26.62
C ALA A 126 -21.84 7.44 26.05
N MET A 127 -22.02 7.46 24.72
CA MET A 127 -23.34 7.55 24.11
C MET A 127 -24.05 6.19 24.09
N ALA A 128 -25.29 6.17 24.56
CA ALA A 128 -26.13 4.96 24.50
C ALA A 128 -26.40 4.44 23.07
N SER A 129 -26.28 5.30 22.06
CA SER A 129 -26.48 4.96 20.65
C SER A 129 -25.23 4.42 19.94
N VAL A 130 -24.10 4.30 20.64
CA VAL A 130 -22.82 3.83 20.08
C VAL A 130 -22.42 2.54 20.80
N ARG A 131 -22.06 1.53 20.02
CA ARG A 131 -21.60 0.24 20.53
C ARG A 131 -20.08 0.14 20.41
N GLN A 132 -19.50 -0.77 21.19
CA GLN A 132 -18.06 -1.07 21.08
C GLN A 132 -17.68 -1.52 19.66
N ASP A 133 -18.58 -2.23 18.98
CA ASP A 133 -18.42 -2.70 17.60
C ASP A 133 -18.39 -1.57 16.56
N ASP A 134 -18.81 -0.34 16.91
CA ASP A 134 -18.77 0.81 15.99
C ASP A 134 -17.36 1.42 15.88
N PHE A 135 -16.45 1.07 16.79
CA PHE A 135 -15.06 1.52 16.79
C PHE A 135 -14.19 0.66 15.87
N THR A 136 -14.51 0.66 14.58
CA THR A 136 -13.76 -0.08 13.56
C THR A 136 -12.75 0.81 12.84
N ASP A 137 -11.57 0.29 12.56
CA ASP A 137 -10.64 0.94 11.62
C ASP A 137 -11.09 0.65 10.17
N LEU A 138 -11.57 1.69 9.49
CA LEU A 138 -12.06 1.62 8.11
C LEU A 138 -10.93 1.52 7.08
N GLU A 139 -9.69 1.72 7.49
CA GLU A 139 -8.47 1.63 6.67
C GLU A 139 -7.56 0.49 7.18
N ALA A 140 -8.14 -0.49 7.90
CA ALA A 140 -7.41 -1.65 8.37
C ALA A 140 -6.91 -2.49 7.18
N LYS A 141 -5.60 -2.75 7.15
CA LYS A 141 -4.99 -3.58 6.11
C LYS A 141 -5.29 -5.07 6.41
N PRO A 142 -5.89 -5.84 5.48
CA PRO A 142 -6.30 -7.22 5.73
C PRO A 142 -5.15 -8.11 6.23
N HIS A 143 -3.98 -8.04 5.60
CA HIS A 143 -2.83 -8.86 5.98
C HIS A 143 -2.35 -8.59 7.41
N LEU A 144 -2.37 -7.33 7.88
CA LEU A 144 -2.02 -7.00 9.27
C LEU A 144 -3.09 -7.50 10.25
N THR A 145 -4.36 -7.35 9.91
CA THR A 145 -5.47 -7.80 10.76
C THR A 145 -5.43 -9.31 10.95
N GLU A 146 -5.30 -10.06 9.86
CA GLU A 146 -5.21 -11.53 9.88
C GLU A 146 -3.95 -12.00 10.61
N PHE A 147 -2.81 -11.33 10.39
CA PHE A 147 -1.57 -11.65 11.10
C PHE A 147 -1.73 -11.49 12.62
N ARG A 148 -2.29 -10.37 13.08
CA ARG A 148 -2.53 -10.13 14.51
C ARG A 148 -3.47 -11.17 15.11
N LEU A 149 -4.52 -11.56 14.39
CA LEU A 149 -5.44 -12.63 14.82
C LEU A 149 -4.71 -13.98 14.90
N GLY A 150 -3.90 -14.32 13.90
CA GLY A 150 -3.09 -15.54 13.88
C GLY A 150 -2.11 -15.62 15.05
N VAL A 151 -1.39 -14.53 15.34
CA VAL A 151 -0.48 -14.44 16.50
C VAL A 151 -1.24 -14.55 17.82
N ARG A 152 -2.45 -13.96 17.91
CA ARG A 152 -3.30 -14.08 19.09
C ARG A 152 -3.71 -15.53 19.34
N PHE A 153 -4.26 -16.23 18.33
CA PHE A 153 -4.64 -17.64 18.48
C PHE A 153 -3.44 -18.55 18.75
N TYR A 154 -2.28 -18.24 18.18
CA TYR A 154 -1.04 -18.93 18.51
C TYR A 154 -0.68 -18.78 19.99
N THR A 155 -0.82 -17.57 20.54
CA THR A 155 -0.55 -17.26 21.95
C THR A 155 -1.58 -17.89 22.88
N GLU A 156 -2.82 -18.05 22.41
CA GLU A 156 -3.91 -18.74 23.11
C GLU A 156 -3.86 -20.27 22.93
N GLU A 157 -2.76 -20.83 22.42
CA GLU A 157 -2.54 -22.27 22.20
C GLU A 157 -3.63 -22.95 21.34
N GLN A 158 -4.16 -22.23 20.36
CA GLN A 158 -5.14 -22.72 19.39
C GLN A 158 -4.50 -22.86 18.00
N PRO A 159 -3.72 -23.93 17.74
CA PRO A 159 -2.86 -24.03 16.57
C PRO A 159 -3.64 -24.10 15.25
N ALA A 160 -4.79 -24.78 15.22
CA ALA A 160 -5.64 -24.85 14.03
C ALA A 160 -6.20 -23.48 13.61
N ALA A 161 -6.66 -22.67 14.58
CA ALA A 161 -7.13 -21.31 14.32
C ALA A 161 -5.97 -20.38 13.93
N ALA A 162 -4.82 -20.53 14.59
CA ALA A 162 -3.61 -19.78 14.25
C ALA A 162 -3.18 -20.00 12.80
N VAL A 163 -3.12 -21.25 12.33
CA VAL A 163 -2.75 -21.56 10.94
C VAL A 163 -3.74 -20.95 9.95
N LEU A 164 -5.05 -21.08 10.18
CA LEU A 164 -6.07 -20.49 9.31
C LEU A 164 -5.82 -18.99 9.07
N HIS A 165 -5.60 -18.24 10.15
CA HIS A 165 -5.41 -16.80 10.08
C HIS A 165 -4.03 -16.40 9.54
N LEU A 166 -2.96 -17.14 9.89
CA LEU A 166 -1.61 -16.85 9.41
C LEU A 166 -1.44 -17.15 7.90
N GLU A 167 -2.05 -18.22 7.39
CA GLU A 167 -2.05 -18.50 5.95
C GLU A 167 -2.84 -17.46 5.18
N LYS A 168 -3.99 -17.04 5.71
CA LYS A 168 -4.77 -15.96 5.12
C LYS A 168 -3.98 -14.65 5.12
N ALA A 169 -3.31 -14.33 6.23
CA ALA A 169 -2.43 -13.16 6.32
C ALA A 169 -1.34 -13.19 5.26
N LEU A 170 -0.71 -14.34 5.04
CA LEU A 170 0.34 -14.52 4.03
C LEU A 170 -0.21 -14.38 2.59
N GLY A 171 -1.41 -14.91 2.33
CA GLY A 171 -2.08 -14.73 1.04
C GLY A 171 -2.36 -13.26 0.74
N GLU A 172 -2.96 -12.54 1.69
CA GLU A 172 -3.23 -11.10 1.57
C GLU A 172 -1.93 -10.28 1.48
N TYR A 173 -0.86 -10.69 2.19
CA TYR A 173 0.44 -10.04 2.12
C TYR A 173 1.00 -10.01 0.70
N PHE A 174 1.00 -11.15 -0.01
CA PHE A 174 1.55 -11.21 -1.37
C PHE A 174 0.69 -10.47 -2.39
N VAL A 175 -0.62 -10.38 -2.17
CA VAL A 175 -1.50 -9.51 -2.96
C VAL A 175 -1.07 -8.06 -2.79
N GLU A 176 -0.98 -7.56 -1.56
CA GLU A 176 -0.57 -6.18 -1.27
C GLU A 176 0.87 -5.88 -1.74
N ASP A 177 1.80 -6.83 -1.63
CA ASP A 177 3.18 -6.66 -2.09
C ASP A 177 3.21 -6.51 -3.62
N THR A 178 2.43 -7.33 -4.32
CA THR A 178 2.28 -7.26 -5.78
C THR A 178 1.68 -5.92 -6.21
N GLU A 179 0.65 -5.43 -5.50
CA GLU A 179 0.06 -4.13 -5.77
C GLU A 179 1.03 -2.97 -5.49
N CYS A 180 1.72 -2.99 -4.36
CA CYS A 180 2.72 -2.00 -3.98
C CYS A 180 3.84 -1.91 -5.03
N ARG A 181 4.39 -3.06 -5.43
CA ARG A 181 5.46 -3.13 -6.43
C ARG A 181 5.01 -2.66 -7.80
N ALA A 182 3.75 -2.88 -8.17
CA ALA A 182 3.19 -2.32 -9.40
C ALA A 182 3.07 -0.79 -9.31
N LEU A 183 2.77 -0.25 -8.13
CA LEU A 183 2.67 1.19 -7.89
C LEU A 183 4.03 1.92 -7.91
N CYS A 184 5.14 1.20 -7.86
CA CYS A 184 6.48 1.78 -8.08
C CYS A 184 6.77 2.16 -9.54
N GLU A 185 6.06 1.62 -10.52
CA GLU A 185 6.35 1.85 -11.95
C GLU A 185 5.67 3.11 -12.50
N GLY A 186 6.20 4.27 -12.14
CA GLY A 186 5.71 5.60 -12.52
C GLY A 186 6.66 6.41 -13.39
N PRO A 187 6.35 7.70 -13.66
CA PRO A 187 7.35 8.64 -14.15
C PRO A 187 8.50 8.79 -13.14
N TYR A 188 9.68 9.17 -13.61
CA TYR A 188 10.79 9.53 -12.73
C TYR A 188 10.36 10.68 -11.81
N ASP A 189 10.63 10.54 -10.51
CA ASP A 189 10.27 11.53 -9.51
C ASP A 189 11.51 12.31 -9.13
N TYR A 190 11.49 13.60 -9.42
CA TYR A 190 12.64 14.47 -9.13
C TYR A 190 12.53 14.95 -7.70
N GLU A 191 13.56 14.70 -6.90
CA GLU A 191 13.65 15.28 -5.56
C GLU A 191 13.68 16.81 -5.64
N GLY A 192 12.63 17.47 -5.15
CA GLY A 192 12.55 18.93 -5.09
C GLY A 192 12.72 19.61 -6.45
N TYR A 193 13.70 20.52 -6.54
CA TYR A 193 14.01 21.29 -7.75
C TYR A 193 15.11 20.66 -8.61
N ASN A 194 15.55 19.44 -8.30
CA ASN A 194 16.65 18.77 -9.00
C ASN A 194 16.36 18.56 -10.50
N TYR A 195 15.10 18.62 -10.92
CA TYR A 195 14.73 18.59 -12.34
C TYR A 195 15.32 19.74 -13.17
N LEU A 196 15.68 20.87 -12.54
CA LEU A 196 16.31 22.01 -13.24
C LEU A 196 17.78 21.76 -13.55
N GLU A 197 18.44 20.92 -12.76
CA GLU A 197 19.88 20.63 -12.84
C GLU A 197 20.15 19.23 -13.43
N TYR A 198 19.10 18.46 -13.69
CA TYR A 198 19.20 17.10 -14.20
C TYR A 198 19.68 17.09 -15.65
N ASN A 199 20.96 16.77 -15.84
CA ASN A 199 21.58 16.60 -17.14
C ASN A 199 22.23 15.21 -17.21
N ALA A 200 21.45 14.22 -17.65
CA ALA A 200 21.88 12.83 -17.76
C ALA A 200 21.90 12.39 -19.22
N ASP A 201 22.91 11.59 -19.59
CA ASP A 201 22.86 10.84 -20.85
C ASP A 201 21.80 9.74 -20.82
N LEU A 202 21.59 9.06 -21.95
CA LEU A 202 20.56 8.02 -22.07
C LEU A 202 20.74 6.89 -21.04
N PHE A 203 21.97 6.44 -20.80
CA PHE A 203 22.23 5.32 -19.91
C PHE A 203 22.10 5.73 -18.44
N GLN A 204 22.55 6.94 -18.10
CA GLN A 204 22.33 7.53 -16.79
C GLN A 204 20.83 7.67 -16.50
N ALA A 205 20.05 8.24 -17.43
CA ALA A 205 18.61 8.41 -17.26
C ALA A 205 17.86 7.10 -17.05
N ILE A 206 18.24 6.05 -17.78
CA ILE A 206 17.66 4.71 -17.59
C ILE A 206 18.09 4.14 -16.24
N THR A 207 19.37 4.23 -15.90
CA THR A 207 19.91 3.69 -14.65
C THR A 207 19.26 4.34 -13.43
N ASP A 208 19.20 5.68 -13.40
CA ASP A 208 18.59 6.44 -12.31
C ASP A 208 17.13 6.05 -12.12
N HIS A 209 16.38 5.93 -13.22
CA HIS A 209 14.99 5.51 -13.16
C HIS A 209 14.82 4.09 -12.63
N TYR A 210 15.64 3.14 -13.09
CA TYR A 210 15.61 1.77 -12.58
C TYR A 210 15.99 1.70 -11.10
N MET A 211 16.99 2.47 -10.66
CA MET A 211 17.39 2.56 -9.26
C MET A 211 16.23 3.09 -8.39
N GLN A 212 15.52 4.14 -8.83
CA GLN A 212 14.34 4.64 -8.13
C GLN A 212 13.23 3.58 -8.02
N VAL A 213 12.92 2.91 -9.13
CA VAL A 213 11.87 1.86 -9.15
C VAL A 213 12.26 0.67 -8.25
N LEU A 214 13.52 0.23 -8.30
CA LEU A 214 14.01 -0.87 -7.46
C LEU A 214 14.02 -0.50 -5.98
N SER A 215 14.47 0.70 -5.64
CA SER A 215 14.42 1.24 -4.29
C SER A 215 12.99 1.26 -3.74
N CYS A 216 12.03 1.76 -4.51
CA CYS A 216 10.60 1.71 -4.15
C CYS A 216 10.10 0.28 -3.93
N LYS A 217 10.41 -0.66 -4.85
CA LYS A 217 9.98 -2.06 -4.72
C LYS A 217 10.59 -2.77 -3.52
N GLN A 218 11.81 -2.42 -3.14
CA GLN A 218 12.45 -2.90 -1.92
C GLN A 218 11.77 -2.32 -0.68
N GLY A 219 11.35 -1.05 -0.74
CA GLY A 219 10.60 -0.37 0.32
C GLY A 219 9.22 -0.96 0.62
N CYS A 220 8.59 -1.68 -0.32
CA CYS A 220 7.29 -2.31 -0.11
C CYS A 220 7.26 -3.23 1.10
N VAL A 221 8.33 -4.00 1.36
CA VAL A 221 8.41 -4.88 2.55
C VAL A 221 8.25 -4.09 3.85
N THR A 222 8.89 -2.91 3.91
CA THR A 222 8.83 -1.99 5.05
C THR A 222 7.44 -1.35 5.16
N GLU A 223 6.83 -0.92 4.04
CA GLU A 223 5.49 -0.32 4.02
C GLU A 223 4.40 -1.31 4.44
N LEU A 224 4.50 -2.56 3.99
CA LEU A 224 3.57 -3.62 4.37
C LEU A 224 3.69 -4.01 5.85
N ALA A 225 4.89 -3.91 6.42
CA ALA A 225 5.15 -4.14 7.85
C ALA A 225 4.82 -2.92 8.74
N SER A 226 4.52 -1.76 8.14
CA SER A 226 4.22 -0.54 8.88
C SER A 226 2.79 -0.53 9.40
N GLU A 227 2.65 -0.39 10.71
CA GLU A 227 1.36 -0.26 11.38
C GLU A 227 1.01 1.23 11.54
N PRO A 228 -0.26 1.63 11.30
CA PRO A 228 -0.68 3.00 11.56
C PRO A 228 -0.45 3.36 13.04
N GLY A 229 0.10 4.56 13.27
CA GLY A 229 0.38 5.09 14.62
C GLY A 229 1.67 4.58 15.28
N ARG A 230 2.40 3.65 14.64
CA ARG A 230 3.69 3.14 15.11
C ARG A 230 4.82 3.74 14.29
N GLU A 231 5.86 4.26 14.95
CA GLU A 231 6.99 4.88 14.25
C GLU A 231 7.87 3.86 13.50
N LYS A 232 8.03 2.66 14.08
CA LYS A 232 8.86 1.62 13.51
C LYS A 232 8.02 0.47 12.94
N PRO A 233 8.30 0.01 11.72
CA PRO A 233 7.70 -1.20 11.16
C PRO A 233 7.91 -2.41 12.06
N LEU A 234 7.08 -3.44 11.89
CA LEU A 234 7.29 -4.74 12.51
C LEU A 234 8.58 -5.36 11.98
N GLU A 235 9.49 -5.70 12.90
CA GLU A 235 10.74 -6.38 12.56
C GLU A 235 10.44 -7.80 12.06
N ASP A 236 11.19 -8.23 11.04
CA ASP A 236 11.07 -9.55 10.43
C ASP A 236 9.62 -9.96 10.13
N PHE A 237 8.79 -9.01 9.70
CA PHE A 237 7.35 -9.23 9.56
C PHE A 237 7.01 -10.42 8.65
N LEU A 238 7.56 -10.47 7.44
CA LEU A 238 7.34 -11.59 6.53
C LEU A 238 7.95 -12.91 7.08
N PRO A 239 9.23 -12.96 7.50
CA PRO A 239 9.78 -14.15 8.15
C PRO A 239 8.97 -14.67 9.34
N SER A 240 8.38 -13.75 10.14
CA SER A 240 7.58 -14.09 11.31
C SER A 240 6.34 -14.92 10.95
N HIS A 241 5.72 -14.70 9.78
CA HIS A 241 4.61 -15.54 9.33
C HIS A 241 5.03 -17.01 9.25
N PHE A 242 6.16 -17.27 8.59
CA PHE A 242 6.69 -18.63 8.44
C PHE A 242 7.15 -19.22 9.76
N ASN A 243 7.74 -18.40 10.64
CA ASN A 243 8.13 -18.84 11.97
C ASN A 243 6.92 -19.31 12.79
N TYR A 244 5.85 -18.50 12.87
CA TYR A 244 4.62 -18.90 13.56
C TYR A 244 3.96 -20.11 12.91
N LEU A 245 3.88 -20.15 11.58
CA LEU A 245 3.31 -21.29 10.85
C LEU A 245 4.09 -22.57 11.14
N GLN A 246 5.41 -22.55 11.12
CA GLN A 246 6.24 -23.73 11.41
C GLN A 246 5.88 -24.34 12.78
N PHE A 247 5.79 -23.53 13.82
CA PHE A 247 5.44 -24.02 15.17
C PHE A 247 3.97 -24.42 15.28
N ALA A 248 3.06 -23.65 14.68
CA ALA A 248 1.63 -23.99 14.68
C ALA A 248 1.37 -25.31 13.96
N TYR A 249 2.05 -25.58 12.84
CA TYR A 249 2.00 -26.86 12.14
C TYR A 249 2.56 -28.03 12.94
N TYR A 250 3.65 -27.80 13.67
CA TYR A 250 4.25 -28.82 14.53
C TYR A 250 3.35 -29.19 15.73
N ASN A 251 2.56 -28.25 16.23
CA ASN A 251 1.69 -28.41 17.40
C ASN A 251 0.23 -28.76 17.07
N MET A 252 -0.10 -28.98 15.79
CA MET A 252 -1.41 -29.49 15.35
C MET A 252 -1.50 -31.02 15.47
#